data_AF-A0A0K1F0K9-F1
#
_entry.id   AF-A0A0K1F0K9-F1
#
_cell.length_a   1.000
_cell.length_b   1.000
_cell.length_c   1.000
_cell.angle_alpha   90.00
_cell.angle_beta   90.00
_cell.angle_gamma   90.00
#
_symmetry.space_group_name_H-M   'P 1'
#
loop_
_entity.id
_entity.type
_entity.pdbx_description
1 polymer ?
#
loop_
_entity_poly.entity_id
_entity_poly.type
_entity_poly.pdbx_seq_one_letter_code
_entity_poly.pdbx_strand_id
1 'polypeptide(L)' 'MKSHPLLKVEEQIEHMRNNGVQFEIMHADEAADYLRRNNNYYRLRSYRHGFERVSDGPSKGRYVNLDFAANSKVEAQ' A
#
# COMPACT_ATOMS: atom_id res chain seq x y z
N MET A 1 19.74 -8.25 -16.36
CA MET A 1 18.71 -8.28 -15.30
C MET A 1 17.51 -7.51 -15.82
N LYS A 2 16.29 -8.09 -15.83
CA LYS A 2 15.09 -7.36 -16.27
C LYS A 2 14.73 -6.37 -15.15
N SER A 3 15.03 -5.10 -15.35
CA SER A 3 14.53 -4.01 -14.51
C SER A 3 13.01 -3.94 -14.71
N HIS A 4 12.25 -4.45 -13.75
CA HIS A 4 10.82 -4.15 -13.69
C HIS A 4 10.70 -2.63 -13.59
N PRO A 5 9.97 -1.95 -14.49
CA PRO A 5 9.77 -0.53 -14.37
C PRO A 5 9.17 -0.26 -12.99
N LEU A 6 9.81 0.64 -12.25
CA LEU A 6 9.21 1.20 -11.04
C LEU A 6 7.88 1.81 -11.48
N LEU A 7 6.77 1.25 -11.00
CA LEU A 7 5.45 1.82 -11.22
C LEU A 7 5.51 3.31 -10.84
N LYS A 8 4.92 4.18 -11.67
CA LYS A 8 4.71 5.58 -11.30
C LYS A 8 3.94 5.63 -9.98
N VAL A 9 4.11 6.70 -9.22
CA VAL A 9 3.52 6.81 -7.88
C VAL A 9 2.00 6.65 -7.94
N GLU A 10 1.37 7.18 -8.98
CA GLU A 10 -0.06 7.08 -9.23
C GLU A 10 -0.48 5.60 -9.46
N GLU A 11 0.30 4.85 -10.24
CA GLU A 11 0.08 3.42 -10.47
C GLU A 11 0.29 2.60 -9.17
N GLN A 12 1.18 3.04 -8.27
CA GLN A 12 1.36 2.42 -6.96
C GLN A 12 0.14 2.65 -6.06
N ILE A 13 -0.42 3.86 -6.05
CA ILE A 13 -1.64 4.19 -5.31
C ILE A 13 -2.82 3.35 -5.82
N GLU A 14 -3.01 3.27 -7.13
CA GLU A 14 -4.07 2.44 -7.72
C GLU A 14 -3.88 0.95 -7.40
N HIS A 15 -2.66 0.44 -7.50
CA HIS A 15 -2.36 -0.94 -7.13
C HIS A 15 -2.71 -1.22 -5.66
N MET A 16 -2.40 -0.30 -4.75
CA MET A 16 -2.76 -0.43 -3.33
C MET A 16 -4.29 -0.45 -3.13
N ARG A 17 -5.03 0.45 -3.79
CA ARG A 17 -6.51 0.45 -3.73
C ARG A 17 -7.13 -0.85 -4.25
N ASN A 18 -6.60 -1.37 -5.36
CA ASN A 18 -7.05 -2.64 -5.95
C ASN A 18 -6.84 -3.81 -4.99
N ASN A 19 -5.76 -3.78 -4.20
CA ASN A 19 -5.52 -4.76 -3.14
C ASN A 19 -6.33 -4.53 -1.86
N GLY A 20 -7.16 -3.48 -1.78
CA GLY A 20 -7.98 -3.19 -0.60
C GLY A 20 -7.31 -2.30 0.45
N VAL A 21 -6.22 -1.61 0.10
CA VAL A 21 -5.64 -0.59 0.98
C VAL A 21 -6.46 0.69 0.91
N GLN A 22 -6.80 1.23 2.08
CA GLN A 22 -7.52 2.47 2.29
C GLN A 22 -6.55 3.65 2.51
N PHE A 23 -7.04 4.85 2.26
CA PHE A 23 -6.34 6.13 2.41
C PHE A 23 -7.23 7.11 3.19
N GLU A 24 -7.81 6.61 4.29
CA GLU A 24 -8.74 7.33 5.15
C GLU A 24 -8.01 8.12 6.24
N ILE A 25 -6.88 7.61 6.76
CA ILE A 25 -6.08 8.30 7.79
C ILE A 25 -5.00 9.19 7.15
N MET A 26 -4.30 8.69 6.13
CA MET A 26 -3.38 9.46 5.29
C MET A 26 -3.98 9.51 3.89
N HIS A 27 -4.24 10.71 3.39
CA HIS A 27 -4.90 10.85 2.10
C HIS A 27 -3.99 10.42 0.95
N ALA A 28 -4.58 10.09 -0.19
CA ALA A 28 -3.85 9.56 -1.34
C ALA A 28 -2.76 10.51 -1.86
N ASP A 29 -2.97 11.83 -1.76
CA ASP A 29 -1.99 12.84 -2.16
C ASP A 29 -0.78 12.88 -1.21
N GLU A 30 -1.03 12.79 0.10
CA GLU A 30 0.03 12.70 1.11
C GLU A 30 0.80 11.38 1.00
N ALA A 31 0.10 10.27 0.72
CA ALA A 31 0.72 8.99 0.46
C ALA A 31 1.54 9.01 -0.84
N ALA A 32 1.07 9.70 -1.88
CA ALA A 32 1.83 9.89 -3.11
C ALA A 32 3.12 10.68 -2.84
N ASP A 33 3.05 11.76 -2.08
CA ASP A 33 4.23 12.52 -1.66
C ASP A 33 5.19 11.69 -0.80
N TYR A 34 4.65 10.84 0.08
CA TYR A 34 5.43 9.88 0.85
C TYR A 34 6.18 8.91 -0.06
N LEU A 35 5.52 8.33 -1.07
CA LEU A 35 6.12 7.40 -2.02
C LEU A 35 7.15 8.07 -2.94
N ARG A 36 6.94 9.34 -3.31
CA ARG A 36 7.92 10.13 -4.09
C ARG A 36 9.23 10.34 -3.31
N ARG A 37 9.12 10.52 -1.99
CA ARG A 37 10.26 10.77 -1.10
C ARG A 37 10.93 9.48 -0.63
N ASN A 38 10.15 8.42 -0.42
CA ASN A 38 10.62 7.12 0.04
C ASN A 38 10.63 6.11 -1.13
N ASN A 39 11.80 5.86 -1.70
CA ASN A 39 12.02 4.84 -2.74
C ASN A 39 11.82 3.36 -2.27
N ASN A 40 11.12 3.16 -1.14
CA ASN A 40 11.04 1.89 -0.42
C ASN A 40 9.62 1.28 -0.43
N TYR A 41 8.99 1.22 -1.61
CA TYR A 41 7.74 0.47 -1.82
C TYR A 41 7.78 -0.96 -1.22
N TYR A 42 8.98 -1.55 -1.13
CA TYR A 42 9.20 -2.89 -0.60
C TYR A 42 8.92 -3.08 0.90
N ARG A 43 8.98 -2.03 1.74
CA ARG A 43 8.71 -2.22 3.19
C ARG A 43 7.23 -2.42 3.50
N LEU A 44 6.35 -1.95 2.63
CA LEU A 44 4.90 -2.23 2.71
C LEU A 44 4.58 -3.73 2.53
N ARG A 45 5.51 -4.54 1.96
CA ARG A 45 5.31 -6.00 1.84
C ARG A 45 5.50 -6.74 3.15
N SER A 46 6.36 -6.26 4.04
CA SER A 46 6.71 -6.93 5.29
C SER A 46 5.55 -6.99 6.28
N TYR A 47 4.69 -5.96 6.30
CA TYR A 47 3.60 -5.82 7.27
C TYR A 47 2.31 -6.55 6.88
N ARG A 48 2.27 -7.16 5.69
CA ARG A 48 1.09 -7.81 5.12
C ARG A 48 0.66 -9.10 5.83
N HIS A 49 1.54 -9.71 6.62
CA HIS A 49 1.28 -11.00 7.27
C HIS A 49 0.27 -10.90 8.42
N GLY A 50 0.06 -9.71 9.01
CA GLY A 50 -0.87 -9.52 10.12
C GLY A 50 -2.29 -9.11 9.73
N PHE A 51 -2.55 -8.81 8.45
CA PHE A 51 -3.84 -8.30 8.01
C PHE A 51 -4.68 -9.39 7.36
N GLU A 52 -5.93 -9.49 7.81
CA GLU A 52 -6.92 -10.36 7.21
C GLU A 52 -7.21 -9.97 5.76
N ARG A 53 -7.61 -10.98 4.98
CA ARG A 53 -8.06 -10.81 3.59
C ARG A 53 -9.43 -11.43 3.42
N VAL A 54 -10.20 -10.85 2.51
CA VAL A 54 -11.51 -11.39 2.11
C VAL A 54 -11.32 -12.81 1.57
N SER A 55 -12.06 -13.77 2.12
CA SER A 55 -11.92 -15.20 1.82
C SER A 55 -12.71 -15.67 0.60
N ASP A 56 -13.81 -14.99 0.25
CA ASP A 56 -14.66 -15.33 -0.89
C ASP A 56 -15.22 -14.10 -1.67
N GLY A 57 -16.01 -14.38 -2.70
CA GLY A 57 -16.73 -13.35 -3.45
C GLY A 57 -15.84 -12.46 -4.35
N PRO A 58 -16.43 -11.39 -4.91
CA PRO A 58 -15.75 -10.54 -5.90
C PRO A 58 -14.51 -9.80 -5.37
N SER A 59 -14.39 -9.64 -4.06
CA SER A 59 -13.26 -8.98 -3.39
C SER A 59 -12.24 -9.95 -2.80
N LYS A 60 -12.36 -11.25 -3.07
CA LYS A 60 -11.45 -12.28 -2.57
C LYS A 60 -9.97 -11.90 -2.76
N GLY A 61 -9.21 -11.99 -1.69
CA GLY A 61 -7.77 -11.68 -1.68
C GLY A 61 -7.42 -10.21 -1.41
N ARG A 62 -8.40 -9.30 -1.34
CA ARG A 62 -8.19 -7.92 -0.90
C ARG A 62 -8.09 -7.85 0.63
N TYR A 63 -7.35 -6.88 1.13
CA TYR A 63 -7.25 -6.60 2.57
C TYR A 63 -8.58 -6.14 3.15
N VAL A 64 -8.80 -6.50 4.41
CA VAL A 64 -9.91 -6.01 5.22
C VAL A 64 -9.38 -4.92 6.16
N ASN A 65 -9.99 -3.73 6.12
CA ASN A 65 -9.71 -2.59 7.02
C ASN A 65 -8.22 -2.19 7.12
N LEU A 66 -7.46 -2.29 6.02
CA LEU A 66 -6.05 -1.91 5.99
C LEU A 66 -5.90 -0.48 5.47
N ASP A 67 -5.54 0.46 6.34
CA ASP A 67 -5.16 1.82 5.94
C ASP A 67 -3.65 1.94 5.66
N PHE A 68 -3.29 2.75 4.66
CA PHE A 68 -1.90 3.06 4.33
C PHE A 68 -1.12 3.61 5.53
N ALA A 69 -1.75 4.46 6.35
CA ALA A 69 -1.13 5.07 7.53
C ALA A 69 -0.75 4.06 8.61
N ALA A 70 -1.44 2.91 8.67
CA ALA A 70 -1.08 1.83 9.61
C ALA A 70 0.33 1.29 9.35
N ASN A 71 0.85 1.45 8.13
CA ASN A 71 2.17 1.00 7.71
C ASN A 71 3.22 2.13 7.71
N SER A 72 2.80 3.41 7.63
CA SER A 72 3.74 4.55 7.53
C SER A 72 4.20 5.11 8.88
N LYS A 73 3.52 4.78 9.99
CA LYS A 73 3.86 5.29 11.34
C LYS A 73 5.06 4.61 12.02
N VAL A 74 5.60 3.52 11.46
CA VAL A 74 6.66 2.73 12.12
C VAL A 74 8.06 3.32 11.91
N GLU A 75 8.25 4.29 11.00
CA GLU A 75 9.59 4.81 10.65
C GLU A 75 9.85 6.28 11.04
N ALA A 76 9.06 6.85 11.95
CA ALA A 76 9.31 8.20 12.47
C ALA A 76 10.24 8.24 13.72
N GLN A 77 11.16 7.28 13.86
CA GLN A 77 12.18 7.25 14.92
C GLN A 77 13.56 6.97 14.36
#